data_AF-A0A354SLI8-F1
#
_entry.id   AF-A0A354SLI8-F1
#
_cell.length_a   1.000
_cell.length_b   1.000
_cell.length_c   1.000
_cell.angle_alpha   90.00
_cell.angle_beta   90.00
_cell.angle_gamma   90.00
#
_symmetry.space_group_name_H-M   'P 1'
#
loop_
_entity.id
_entity.type
_entity.pdbx_description
1 polymer ?
#
loop_
_entity_poly.entity_id
_entity_poly.type
_entity_poly.pdbx_seq_one_letter_code
_entity_poly.pdbx_strand_id
1 'polypeptide(L)' 'MPVKKATPKKSSAKKTAPAVKKVNKPDLKDFLHEVEKRAYDLYQERIKSGVSGDDMADWFAAEKEIKEKYKL' A
#
# COMPACT_ATOMS: atom_id res chain seq x y z
N MET A 1 -4.03 -56.98 -19.03
CA MET A 1 -2.79 -56.81 -18.23
C MET A 1 -2.65 -55.33 -17.83
N PRO A 2 -2.19 -55.04 -16.61
CA PRO A 2 -2.65 -53.88 -15.85
C PRO A 2 -1.61 -52.74 -15.67
N VAL A 3 -2.14 -51.60 -15.21
CA VAL A 3 -1.54 -50.47 -14.48
C VAL A 3 -0.31 -49.74 -15.03
N LYS A 4 -0.50 -48.45 -15.36
CA LYS A 4 0.32 -47.36 -14.77
C LYS A 4 -0.55 -46.12 -14.43
N LYS A 5 -0.93 -46.07 -13.13
CA LYS A 5 -0.96 -44.93 -12.18
C LYS A 5 -1.40 -43.56 -12.72
N ALA A 6 -2.58 -43.04 -12.36
CA ALA A 6 -2.85 -42.34 -11.09
C ALA A 6 -1.85 -41.21 -10.76
N THR A 7 -2.19 -39.95 -11.05
CA THR A 7 -2.66 -38.94 -10.07
C THR A 7 -2.59 -37.51 -10.64
N PRO A 8 -3.66 -36.70 -10.53
CA PRO A 8 -3.64 -35.27 -10.80
C PRO A 8 -3.16 -34.49 -9.57
N LYS A 9 -2.14 -33.64 -9.69
CA LYS A 9 -1.84 -32.56 -8.74
C LYS A 9 -2.11 -31.24 -9.47
N LYS A 10 -3.34 -30.76 -9.58
CA LYS A 10 -4.13 -30.01 -8.57
C LYS A 10 -3.27 -29.06 -7.72
N SER A 11 -3.33 -27.79 -8.12
CA SER A 11 -3.35 -26.60 -7.28
C SER A 11 -2.28 -26.53 -6.18
N SER A 12 -1.15 -25.89 -6.49
CA SER A 12 -0.42 -25.15 -5.46
C SER A 12 -1.12 -23.80 -5.30
N ALA A 13 -2.30 -23.84 -4.66
CA ALA A 13 -2.86 -22.66 -4.03
C ALA A 13 -1.86 -22.26 -2.94
N LYS A 14 -1.02 -21.27 -3.25
CA LYS A 14 -0.25 -20.52 -2.27
C LYS A 14 -1.29 -19.84 -1.38
N LYS A 15 -1.74 -20.53 -0.34
CA LYS A 15 -2.47 -19.97 0.80
C LYS A 15 -1.50 -19.01 1.48
N THR A 16 -1.38 -17.81 0.95
CA THR A 16 -0.92 -16.67 1.72
C THR A 16 -1.96 -16.47 2.83
N ALA A 17 -1.47 -16.60 4.06
CA ALA A 17 -2.25 -16.56 5.28
C ALA A 17 -3.24 -15.37 5.28
N PRO A 18 -4.42 -15.50 5.91
CA PRO A 18 -5.23 -14.33 6.18
C PRO A 18 -4.39 -13.37 7.01
N ALA A 19 -4.06 -12.21 6.42
CA ALA A 19 -3.40 -11.14 7.14
C ALA A 19 -4.25 -10.83 8.37
N VAL A 20 -3.66 -11.09 9.53
CA VAL A 20 -4.24 -10.86 10.85
C VAL A 20 -4.69 -9.41 10.88
N LYS A 21 -6.01 -9.19 10.86
CA LYS A 21 -6.61 -7.90 11.18
C LYS A 21 -6.28 -7.60 12.63
N LYS A 22 -5.21 -6.82 12.87
CA LYS A 22 -4.94 -6.28 14.19
C LYS A 22 -5.94 -5.17 14.47
N VAL A 23 -6.57 -5.30 15.63
CA VAL A 23 -7.65 -4.47 16.12
C VAL A 23 -7.08 -3.28 16.90
N ASN A 24 -7.67 -2.11 16.70
CA ASN A 24 -7.76 -0.95 17.61
C ASN A 24 -6.48 -0.28 18.14
N LYS A 25 -5.67 0.32 17.25
CA LYS A 25 -5.04 1.64 17.45
C LYS A 25 -5.02 2.32 16.06
N PRO A 26 -5.16 3.64 15.92
CA PRO A 26 -4.87 4.29 14.64
C PRO A 26 -3.43 3.90 14.28
N ASP A 27 -3.28 3.01 13.32
CA ASP A 27 -2.02 2.33 13.07
C ASP A 27 -1.09 3.37 12.42
N LEU A 28 -0.03 3.75 13.12
CA LEU A 28 0.93 4.75 12.63
C LEU A 28 1.49 4.32 11.25
N LYS A 29 1.49 3.00 10.99
CA LYS A 29 1.81 2.42 9.69
C LYS A 29 0.83 2.75 8.59
N ASP A 30 -0.47 2.77 8.89
CA ASP A 30 -1.49 3.15 7.92
C ASP A 30 -1.40 4.64 7.63
N PHE A 31 -1.18 5.47 8.66
CA PHE A 31 -0.90 6.90 8.49
C PHE A 31 0.30 7.14 7.56
N LEU A 32 1.45 6.51 7.84
CA LEU A 32 2.64 6.67 7.01
C LEU A 32 2.45 6.18 5.57
N HIS A 33 1.74 5.06 5.37
CA HIS A 33 1.42 4.58 4.02
C HIS A 33 0.51 5.55 3.26
N GLU A 34 -0.47 6.14 3.94
CA GLU A 34 -1.35 7.12 3.33
C GLU A 34 -0.55 8.37 2.94
N VAL A 35 0.38 8.81 3.80
CA VAL A 35 1.25 9.98 3.54
C VAL A 35 2.16 9.75 2.37
N GLU A 36 2.82 8.60 2.32
CA GLU A 36 3.69 8.23 1.21
C GLU A 36 2.92 8.19 -0.12
N LYS A 37 1.73 7.58 -0.14
CA LYS A 37 0.89 7.57 -1.35
C LYS A 37 0.50 8.98 -1.79
N ARG A 38 0.09 9.82 -0.84
CA ARG A 38 -0.38 11.17 -1.15
C ARG A 38 0.75 12.08 -1.62
N ALA A 39 1.93 11.96 -1.02
CA ALA A 39 3.13 12.66 -1.45
C ALA A 39 3.56 12.22 -2.85
N TYR A 40 3.49 10.91 -3.15
CA TYR A 40 3.81 10.38 -4.47
C TYR A 40 2.83 10.87 -5.55
N ASP A 41 1.53 10.96 -5.25
CA ASP A 41 0.55 11.54 -6.17
C ASP A 41 0.85 13.02 -6.45
N LEU A 42 1.18 13.81 -5.43
CA LEU A 42 1.59 15.22 -5.60
C LEU A 42 2.84 15.35 -6.47
N TYR A 43 3.85 14.53 -6.21
CA TYR A 43 5.05 14.46 -7.05
C TYR A 43 4.70 14.12 -8.50
N GLN A 44 3.86 13.10 -8.73
CA GLN A 44 3.40 12.72 -10.06
C GLN A 44 2.67 13.87 -10.77
N GLU A 45 1.80 14.58 -10.06
CA GLU A 45 1.12 15.77 -10.59
C GLU A 45 2.12 16.87 -10.95
N ARG A 46 3.10 17.15 -10.09
CA ARG A 46 4.17 18.12 -10.36
C ARG A 46 4.97 17.79 -11.61
N ILE A 47 5.36 16.52 -11.74
CA ILE A 47 6.10 16.03 -12.91
C ILE A 47 5.26 16.13 -14.18
N LYS A 48 3.97 15.78 -14.12
CA LYS A 48 3.06 15.89 -15.27
C LYS A 48 2.81 17.33 -15.67
N SER A 49 2.66 18.22 -14.71
CA SER A 49 2.42 19.65 -14.93
C SER A 49 3.70 20.43 -15.26
N GLY A 50 4.88 19.79 -15.19
CA GLY A 50 6.16 20.44 -15.44
C GLY A 50 6.51 21.52 -14.41
N VAL A 51 5.88 21.47 -13.22
CA VAL A 51 6.05 22.48 -12.18
C VAL A 51 7.32 22.17 -11.39
N SER A 52 8.11 23.19 -11.10
CA SER A 52 9.26 23.08 -10.19
C SER A 52 8.80 23.13 -8.74
N GLY A 53 9.46 22.38 -7.87
CA GLY A 53 9.02 22.12 -6.51
C GLY A 53 9.93 21.10 -5.84
N ASP A 54 9.63 20.78 -4.60
CA ASP A 54 10.50 20.02 -3.71
C ASP A 54 9.75 18.78 -3.23
N ASP A 55 10.39 17.62 -3.34
CA ASP A 55 9.83 16.35 -2.88
C ASP A 55 9.52 16.41 -1.37
N MET A 56 10.32 17.17 -0.60
CA MET A 56 10.06 17.41 0.82
C MET A 56 8.77 18.22 1.02
N ALA A 57 8.49 19.21 0.16
CA ALA A 57 7.28 20.01 0.26
C ALA A 57 6.02 19.17 -0.03
N ASP A 58 6.10 18.26 -1.01
CA ASP A 58 5.03 17.32 -1.33
C ASP A 58 4.75 16.35 -0.16
N TRP A 59 5.81 15.90 0.52
CA TRP A 59 5.70 15.11 1.75
C TRP A 59 5.06 15.87 2.91
N PHE A 60 5.46 17.12 3.17
CA PHE A 60 4.86 17.93 4.23
C PHE A 60 3.39 18.27 3.94
N ALA A 61 3.06 18.55 2.68
CA ALA A 61 1.68 18.78 2.26
C ALA A 61 0.81 17.54 2.51
N ALA A 62 1.30 16.37 2.09
CA ALA A 62 0.64 15.08 2.32
C ALA A 62 0.48 14.76 3.82
N GLU A 63 1.53 14.95 4.62
CA GLU A 63 1.48 14.73 6.07
C GLU A 63 0.42 15.60 6.72
N LYS A 64 0.37 16.89 6.37
CA LYS A 64 -0.60 17.84 6.93
C LYS A 64 -2.04 17.46 6.57
N GLU A 65 -2.28 17.08 5.32
CA GLU A 65 -3.61 16.68 4.84
C GLU A 65 -4.11 15.41 5.54
N ILE A 66 -3.23 14.43 5.74
CA ILE A 66 -3.59 13.17 6.39
C ILE A 66 -3.68 13.34 7.90
N LYS A 67 -2.86 14.20 8.49
CA LYS A 67 -2.97 14.54 9.92
C LYS A 67 -4.31 15.22 10.22
N GLU A 68 -4.76 16.13 9.36
CA GLU A 68 -6.11 16.69 9.43
C GLU A 68 -7.19 15.61 9.29
N LYS A 69 -7.04 14.70 8.33
CA LYS A 69 -7.97 13.59 8.09
C LYS A 69 -8.09 12.67 9.31
N TYR A 70 -6.98 12.40 9.99
CA TYR A 70 -6.93 11.57 11.19
C TYR A 70 -7.20 12.33 12.50
N LYS A 71 -7.38 13.66 12.45
CA LYS A 71 -7.55 14.55 13.61
C LYS A 71 -6.51 14.27 14.73
N LEU A 72 -5.26 14.07 14.33
CA LEU A 72 -4.12 13.89 15.25
C LEU A 72 -3.50 15.22 15.68
#